data_AF-A0A418V9W3-F1
#
_entry.id   AF-A0A418V9W3-F1
#
_cell.length_a   1.000
_cell.length_b   1.000
_cell.length_c   1.000
_cell.angle_alpha   90.00
_cell.angle_beta   90.00
_cell.angle_gamma   90.00
#
_symmetry.space_group_name_H-M   'P 1'
#
loop_
_entity.id
_entity.type
_entity.pdbx_description
1 polymer ?
#
loop_
_entity_poly.entity_id
_entity_poly.type
_entity_poly.pdbx_seq_one_letter_code
_entity_poly.pdbx_strand_id
1 'polypeptide(L)'
;MTDPETPPTLEELLERYATLRDTIQGLETEKEELGRHIKAALEGGGHAETELYRAVLKVSRRVEYPLERFREVFGDVAALEVASIDKKKAEALAQAGDLDAELLKELAQVRETQALVLLPKTR
;
A
#
# COMPACT_ATOMS: atom_id res chain seq x y z
N MET A 1 18.28 25.47 32.30
CA MET A 1 17.39 24.70 33.19
C MET A 1 16.03 25.35 33.06
N THR A 2 15.14 24.73 32.30
CA THR A 2 13.77 25.21 32.11
C THR A 2 12.94 24.80 33.32
N ASP A 3 12.27 25.77 33.95
CA ASP A 3 11.44 25.59 35.14
C ASP A 3 10.23 24.70 34.79
N PRO A 4 10.02 23.54 35.44
CA PRO A 4 8.98 22.58 35.05
C PRO A 4 7.53 23.10 35.21
N GLU A 5 7.33 24.26 35.83
CA GLU A 5 6.00 24.89 36.01
C GLU A 5 5.61 25.89 34.91
N THR A 6 6.54 26.31 34.04
CA THR A 6 6.19 27.21 32.93
C THR A 6 5.73 26.40 31.72
N PRO A 7 4.49 26.61 31.21
CA PRO A 7 4.05 25.92 30.01
C PRO A 7 4.94 26.31 28.82
N PRO A 8 5.30 25.36 27.95
CA PRO A 8 6.17 25.63 26.81
C PRO A 8 5.54 26.67 25.87
N THR A 9 6.38 27.49 25.24
CA THR A 9 5.91 28.48 24.27
C THR A 9 5.42 27.79 22.99
N LEU A 10 4.69 28.53 22.15
CA LEU A 10 4.22 28.02 20.86
C LEU A 10 5.38 27.57 19.96
N GLU A 11 6.48 28.32 19.97
CA GLU A 11 7.69 28.01 19.20
C GLU A 11 8.34 26.73 19.69
N GLU A 12 8.46 26.54 21.02
CA GLU A 12 8.99 25.31 21.61
C GLU A 12 8.12 24.09 21.30
N LEU A 13 6.79 24.26 21.31
CA LEU A 13 5.85 23.22 20.91
C LEU A 13 5.98 22.87 19.43
N LEU A 14 6.10 23.88 18.55
CA LEU A 14 6.26 23.68 17.11
C LEU A 14 7.58 22.97 16.78
N GLU A 15 8.68 23.37 17.42
CA GLU A 15 10.00 22.76 17.25
C GLU A 15 9.96 21.26 17.63
N ARG A 16 9.36 20.96 18.79
CA ARG A 16 9.17 19.57 19.24
C ARG A 16 8.28 18.78 18.29
N TYR A 17 7.21 19.39 17.78
CA TYR A 17 6.32 18.76 16.81
C TYR A 17 7.05 18.45 15.49
N ALA A 18 7.81 19.41 14.95
CA ALA A 18 8.58 19.23 13.71
C ALA A 18 9.63 18.12 13.86
N THR A 19 10.35 18.10 14.99
CA THR A 19 11.32 17.04 15.30
C THR A 19 10.66 15.66 15.33
N LEU A 20 9.50 15.53 15.98
CA LEU A 20 8.76 14.27 16.04
C LEU A 20 8.29 13.83 14.65
N ARG A 21 7.74 14.74 13.85
CA ARG A 21 7.33 14.46 12.47
C ARG A 21 8.51 13.93 11.65
N ASP A 22 9.65 14.61 11.69
CA ASP A 22 10.81 14.26 10.87
C ASP A 22 11.41 12.92 11.34
N THR A 23 11.42 12.67 12.65
CA THR A 23 11.84 11.37 13.21
C THR A 23 10.92 10.24 12.75
N ILE A 24 9.60 10.44 12.81
CA ILE A 24 8.62 9.45 12.34
C ILE A 24 8.83 9.16 10.87
N GLN A 25 8.99 10.20 10.04
CA GLN A 25 9.22 10.05 8.60
C GLN A 25 10.53 9.29 8.30
N GLY A 26 11.60 9.56 9.05
CA GLY A 26 12.85 8.81 8.95
C GLY A 26 12.68 7.34 9.30
N LEU A 27 11.99 7.04 10.41
CA LEU A 27 11.71 5.66 10.85
C LEU A 27 10.81 4.91 9.87
N GLU A 28 9.81 5.58 9.27
CA GLU A 28 8.96 5.00 8.23
C GLU A 28 9.78 4.63 7.00
N THR A 29 10.68 5.52 6.56
CA THR A 29 11.58 5.26 5.42
C THR A 29 12.48 4.06 5.69
N GLU A 30 13.16 4.03 6.84
CA GLU A 30 14.04 2.91 7.22
C GLU A 30 13.26 1.59 7.31
N LYS A 31 12.07 1.61 7.92
CA LYS A 31 11.18 0.45 7.99
C LYS A 31 10.79 -0.06 6.61
N GLU A 32 10.51 0.81 5.65
CA GLU A 32 10.21 0.42 4.27
C GLU A 32 11.41 -0.24 3.57
N GLU A 33 12.61 0.31 3.76
CA GLU A 33 13.86 -0.28 3.26
C GLU A 33 14.12 -1.67 3.81
N LEU A 34 14.03 -1.83 5.13
CA LEU A 34 14.13 -3.13 5.80
C LEU A 34 13.06 -4.10 5.29
N GLY A 35 11.82 -3.63 5.12
CA GLY A 35 10.73 -4.41 4.57
C GLY A 35 11.02 -4.94 3.16
N ARG A 36 11.62 -4.12 2.29
CA ARG A 36 12.05 -4.54 0.95
C ARG A 36 13.11 -5.63 0.99
N HIS A 37 14.13 -5.48 1.84
CA HIS A 37 15.20 -6.47 1.97
C HIS A 37 14.68 -7.81 2.53
N ILE A 38 13.85 -7.77 3.58
CA ILE A 38 13.23 -8.97 4.15
C ILE A 38 12.37 -9.66 3.10
N LYS A 39 11.56 -8.90 2.36
CA LYS A 39 10.72 -9.46 1.29
C LYS A 39 11.55 -10.17 0.22
N ALA A 40 12.61 -9.55 -0.28
CA ALA A 40 13.50 -10.16 -1.27
C ALA A 40 14.15 -11.45 -0.74
N ALA A 41 14.57 -11.47 0.52
CA ALA A 41 15.13 -12.67 1.14
C ALA A 41 14.10 -13.81 1.26
N LEU A 42 12.85 -13.50 1.62
CA LEU A 42 11.77 -14.49 1.68
C LEU A 42 11.38 -15.00 0.29
N GLU A 43 11.36 -14.14 -0.75
CA GLU A 43 11.15 -14.55 -2.15
C GLU A 43 12.23 -15.54 -2.62
N GLY A 44 13.46 -15.38 -2.13
CA GLY A 44 14.58 -16.32 -2.35
C GLY A 44 14.51 -17.62 -1.53
N GLY A 45 13.41 -17.87 -0.81
CA GLY A 45 13.25 -19.07 0.05
C GLY A 45 13.85 -18.93 1.44
N GLY A 46 14.28 -17.73 1.84
CA GLY A 46 14.74 -17.46 3.19
C GLY A 46 13.64 -17.59 4.24
N HIS A 47 14.04 -17.73 5.50
CA HIS A 47 13.14 -17.77 6.65
C HIS A 47 13.65 -16.80 7.72
N ALA A 48 12.77 -15.98 8.28
CA ALA A 48 13.11 -15.01 9.31
C ALA A 48 12.07 -14.99 10.43
N GLU A 49 12.55 -15.11 11.66
CA GLU A 49 11.73 -14.99 12.86
C GLU A 49 12.53 -14.39 14.03
N THR A 50 11.83 -13.67 14.89
CA THR A 50 12.32 -13.21 16.19
C THR A 50 11.72 -14.08 17.29
N GLU A 51 11.94 -13.71 18.56
CA GLU A 51 11.23 -14.33 19.68
C GLU A 51 9.71 -14.15 19.56
N LEU A 52 9.26 -12.97 19.11
CA LEU A 52 7.85 -12.58 19.09
C LEU A 52 7.15 -12.80 17.75
N TYR A 53 7.87 -12.70 16.62
CA TYR A 53 7.27 -12.65 15.29
C TYR A 53 7.93 -13.60 14.30
N ARG A 54 7.14 -14.04 13.32
CA ARG A 54 7.61 -14.68 12.09
C ARG A 54 7.28 -13.82 10.89
N ALA A 55 8.26 -13.56 10.05
CA ALA A 55 8.05 -12.87 8.78
C ALA A 55 7.53 -13.87 7.73
N VAL A 56 6.45 -13.49 7.03
CA VAL A 56 5.87 -14.27 5.93
C VAL A 56 5.48 -13.38 4.76
N LEU A 57 5.51 -13.93 3.56
CA LEU A 57 4.92 -13.29 2.39
C LEU A 57 3.49 -13.75 2.23
N LYS A 58 2.56 -12.83 2.44
CA LYS A 58 1.15 -13.05 2.14
C LYS A 58 0.94 -12.77 0.65
N VAL A 59 0.70 -13.84 -0.10
CA VAL A 59 0.28 -13.74 -1.49
C VAL A 59 -1.20 -13.35 -1.53
N SER A 60 -1.50 -12.29 -2.27
CA SER A 60 -2.86 -11.85 -2.55
C SER A 60 -3.04 -11.76 -4.06
N ARG A 61 -4.11 -12.36 -4.56
CA ARG A 61 -4.50 -12.27 -5.97
C ARG A 61 -5.48 -11.10 -6.12
N ARG A 62 -5.10 -10.08 -6.89
CA ARG A 62 -5.99 -8.98 -7.25
C ARG A 62 -6.26 -9.04 -8.74
N VAL A 63 -7.51 -8.77 -9.11
CA VAL A 63 -7.87 -8.52 -10.50
C VAL A 63 -7.59 -7.06 -10.79
N GLU A 64 -6.80 -6.80 -11.83
CA GLU A 64 -6.45 -5.48 -12.33
C GLU A 64 -6.79 -5.40 -13.81
N TYR A 65 -7.13 -4.19 -14.27
CA TYR A 65 -7.41 -3.90 -15.68
C TYR A 65 -6.30 -3.01 -16.23
N PRO A 66 -5.40 -3.48 -17.11
CA PRO A 66 -4.27 -2.68 -17.57
C PRO A 66 -4.74 -1.39 -18.26
N LEU A 67 -4.23 -0.23 -17.83
CA LEU A 67 -4.70 1.09 -18.28
C LEU A 67 -4.70 1.23 -19.80
N GLU A 68 -3.61 0.83 -20.46
CA GLU A 68 -3.45 0.91 -21.91
C GLU A 68 -4.52 0.07 -22.63
N ARG A 69 -4.72 -1.18 -22.20
CA ARG A 69 -5.73 -2.09 -22.77
C ARG A 69 -7.16 -1.61 -22.49
N PHE A 70 -7.41 -1.09 -21.29
CA PHE A 70 -8.71 -0.55 -20.90
C PHE A 70 -9.05 0.68 -21.75
N ARG A 71 -8.07 1.56 -21.98
CA ARG A 71 -8.18 2.75 -22.82
C ARG A 71 -8.42 2.40 -24.29
N GLU A 72 -7.75 1.37 -24.81
CA GLU A 72 -7.99 0.86 -26.17
C GLU A 72 -9.43 0.38 -26.38
N VAL A 73 -10.03 -0.25 -25.37
CA VAL A 73 -11.36 -0.89 -25.47
C VAL A 73 -12.50 0.06 -25.09
N PHE A 74 -12.32 0.89 -24.06
CA PHE A 74 -13.38 1.75 -23.51
C PHE A 74 -13.14 3.25 -23.73
N GLY A 75 -12.01 3.64 -24.32
CA GLY A 75 -11.67 5.01 -24.65
C GLY A 75 -11.09 5.84 -23.50
N ASP A 76 -10.53 7.00 -23.85
CA ASP A 76 -9.84 7.92 -22.93
C ASP A 76 -10.73 8.48 -21.81
N VAL A 77 -12.01 8.74 -22.12
CA VAL A 77 -12.96 9.32 -21.15
C VAL A 77 -13.20 8.34 -19.99
N ALA A 78 -13.47 7.07 -20.30
CA ALA A 78 -13.66 6.03 -19.30
C ALA A 78 -12.36 5.72 -18.53
N ALA A 79 -11.19 5.80 -19.19
CA ALA A 79 -9.91 5.61 -18.53
C ALA A 79 -9.59 6.74 -17.52
N LEU A 80 -9.99 7.98 -17.81
CA LEU A 80 -9.80 9.15 -16.94
C LEU A 80 -10.66 9.09 -15.66
N GLU A 81 -11.89 8.60 -15.77
CA GLU A 81 -12.81 8.44 -14.62
C GLU A 81 -12.32 7.40 -13.60
N VAL A 82 -11.49 6.46 -14.05
CA VAL A 82 -10.92 5.37 -13.23
C VAL A 82 -9.42 5.54 -13.02
N ALA A 83 -8.90 6.78 -12.93
CA ALA A 83 -7.48 7.17 -12.84
C ALA A 83 -6.58 6.40 -11.82
N SER A 84 -7.16 5.57 -10.97
CA SER A 84 -6.51 4.43 -10.34
C SER A 84 -7.39 3.21 -10.60
N ILE A 85 -6.96 2.26 -11.43
CA ILE A 85 -7.74 1.05 -11.73
C ILE A 85 -7.97 0.29 -10.44
N ASP A 86 -9.12 0.51 -9.83
CA ASP A 86 -9.64 -0.32 -8.76
C ASP A 86 -10.78 -1.14 -9.33
N LYS A 87 -10.67 -2.46 -9.16
CA LYS A 87 -11.68 -3.46 -9.51
C LYS A 87 -13.10 -2.96 -9.19
N LYS A 88 -13.29 -2.40 -8.00
CA LYS A 88 -14.60 -1.94 -7.51
C LYS A 88 -15.24 -0.85 -8.38
N LYS A 89 -14.45 0.07 -8.91
CA LYS A 89 -14.95 1.17 -9.75
C LYS A 89 -15.35 0.68 -11.14
N ALA A 90 -14.51 -0.15 -11.74
CA ALA A 90 -14.81 -0.74 -13.06
C ALA A 90 -16.02 -1.68 -13.00
N GLU A 91 -16.15 -2.48 -11.93
CA GLU A 91 -17.35 -3.31 -11.72
C GLU A 91 -18.62 -2.45 -11.52
N ALA A 92 -18.52 -1.32 -10.82
CA ALA A 92 -19.64 -0.41 -10.64
C ALA A 92 -20.11 0.24 -11.95
N LEU A 93 -19.17 0.65 -12.82
CA LEU A 93 -19.49 1.20 -14.14
C LEU A 93 -20.09 0.15 -15.08
N ALA A 94 -19.60 -1.09 -15.04
CA ALA A 94 -20.23 -2.19 -15.78
C ALA A 94 -21.65 -2.48 -15.27
N GLN A 95 -21.86 -2.41 -13.95
CA GLN A 95 -23.18 -2.58 -13.36
C GLN A 95 -24.15 -1.43 -13.71
N ALA A 96 -23.63 -0.21 -13.88
CA ALA A 96 -24.39 0.96 -14.31
C ALA A 96 -24.73 0.96 -15.82
N GLY A 97 -24.08 0.08 -16.60
CA GLY A 97 -24.25 -0.01 -18.06
C GLY A 97 -23.32 0.92 -18.85
N ASP A 98 -22.42 1.62 -18.16
CA ASP A 98 -21.43 2.52 -18.77
C ASP A 98 -20.24 1.76 -19.38
N LEU A 99 -20.04 0.51 -18.97
CA LEU A 99 -19.05 -0.42 -19.53
C LEU A 99 -19.69 -1.75 -19.92
N ASP A 100 -19.22 -2.34 -21.01
CA ASP A 100 -19.58 -3.72 -21.37
C ASP A 100 -18.92 -4.71 -20.40
N ALA A 101 -19.75 -5.47 -19.67
CA ALA A 101 -19.33 -6.39 -18.65
C ALA A 101 -18.58 -7.63 -19.19
N GLU A 102 -18.84 -8.04 -20.43
CA GLU A 102 -18.16 -9.18 -21.05
C GLU A 102 -16.75 -8.77 -21.51
N LEU A 103 -16.62 -7.62 -22.17
CA LEU A 103 -15.31 -7.06 -22.53
C LEU A 103 -14.47 -6.74 -21.29
N LEU A 104 -15.11 -6.30 -20.20
CA LEU A 104 -14.41 -6.06 -18.93
C LEU A 104 -13.81 -7.35 -18.36
N LYS A 105 -14.53 -8.48 -18.42
CA LYS A 105 -14.03 -9.78 -17.95
C LYS A 105 -12.85 -10.27 -18.79
N GLU A 106 -12.84 -10.03 -20.09
CA GLU A 106 -11.73 -10.40 -20.98
C GLU A 106 -10.44 -9.61 -20.68
N LEU A 107 -10.59 -8.37 -20.19
CA LEU A 107 -9.49 -7.49 -19.83
C LEU A 107 -8.94 -7.73 -18.40
N ALA A 108 -9.67 -8.48 -17.58
CA ALA A 108 -9.28 -8.80 -16.21
C ALA A 108 -7.96 -9.59 -16.19
N GLN A 109 -6.90 -8.98 -15.66
CA GLN A 109 -5.65 -9.68 -15.38
C GLN A 109 -5.56 -9.98 -13.89
N VAL A 110 -5.34 -11.25 -13.55
CA VAL A 110 -5.03 -11.63 -12.17
C VAL A 110 -3.55 -11.34 -11.93
N ARG A 111 -3.27 -10.33 -11.11
CA ARG A 111 -1.92 -10.09 -10.60
C ARG A 111 -1.78 -10.68 -9.21
N GLU A 112 -0.71 -11.45 -9.04
CA GLU A 112 -0.25 -11.85 -7.72
C GLU A 112 0.59 -10.71 -7.12
N THR A 113 0.15 -10.25 -5.96
CA THR A 113 0.89 -9.27 -5.15
C THR A 113 1.33 -9.98 -3.88
N GLN A 114 2.53 -9.65 -3.42
CA GLN A 114 3.08 -10.21 -2.19
C GLN A 114 3.33 -9.08 -1.20
N ALA A 115 2.78 -9.23 0.01
CA ALA A 115 3.00 -8.31 1.10
C ALA A 115 3.77 -9.01 2.22
N LEU A 116 4.80 -8.33 2.75
CA LEU A 116 5.46 -8.76 3.98
C LEU A 116 4.50 -8.58 5.16
N VAL A 117 4.28 -9.65 5.91
CA VAL A 117 3.44 -9.65 7.12
C VAL A 117 4.23 -10.27 8.26
N LEU A 118 4.09 -9.71 9.46
CA LEU A 118 4.62 -10.28 10.69
C LEU A 118 3.50 -11.03 11.42
N LEU A 119 3.62 -12.34 11.53
CA LEU A 119 2.70 -13.17 12.31
C LEU A 119 3.25 -13.32 13.73
N PRO A 120 2.46 -13.05 14.78
CA PRO A 120 2.90 -13.30 16.15
C PRO A 120 3.10 -14.80 16.40
N LYS A 121 4.13 -15.15 17.17
CA LYS A 121 4.47 -16.55 17.54
C LYS A 121 3.63 -17.07 18.72
N THR A 122 3.02 -16.17 19.47
CA THR A 122 2.13 -16.47 20.60
C THR A 122 0.79 -15.73 20.42
N ARG A 123 -0.31 -16.42 20.74
CA ARG A 123 -1.65 -15.85 20.82
C ARG A 123 -1.92 -15.36 22.23
#